data_AF-A0A0P0HM64-F1
#
_entry.id   AF-A0A0P0HM64-F1
#
_cell.length_a   1.000
_cell.length_b   1.000
_cell.length_c   1.000
_cell.angle_alpha   90.00
_cell.angle_beta   90.00
_cell.angle_gamma   90.00
#
_symmetry.space_group_name_H-M   'P 1'
#
loop_
_entity.id
_entity.type
_entity.pdbx_description
1 polymer ?
#
loop_
_entity_poly.entity_id
_entity_poly.type
_entity_poly.pdbx_seq_one_letter_code
_entity_poly.pdbx_strand_id
1 'polypeptide(L)'
;VLAAVHDAVAKFGAGSGGSRNIGGTNHRHVELEEGLADWHGKDSALLFTSGYTANDGALTVLAGTPDNTVVFSEELNHASIIDGLRHSGATKRIFRHNDVEHLAQLLADTDPELPKLIVMESIYSMSGDVAPLAEIADLAERFGATTFL
;
A
#
# COMPACT_ATOMS: atom_id res chain seq x y z
N VAL A 1 3.77 25.36 5.70
CA VAL A 1 3.58 24.35 6.77
C VAL A 1 3.35 25.00 8.14
N LEU A 2 4.32 25.70 8.74
CA LEU A 2 4.21 26.23 10.12
C LEU A 2 2.95 27.09 10.36
N ALA A 3 2.62 28.01 9.46
CA ALA A 3 1.42 28.85 9.60
C ALA A 3 0.11 28.01 9.64
N ALA A 4 0.02 26.95 8.84
CA ALA A 4 -1.15 26.06 8.82
C ALA A 4 -1.28 25.28 10.14
N VAL A 5 -0.15 24.84 10.72
CA VAL A 5 -0.14 24.19 12.04
C VAL A 5 -0.61 25.15 13.13
N HIS A 6 -0.10 26.39 13.16
CA HIS A 6 -0.54 27.39 14.14
C HIS A 6 -2.03 27.71 14.02
N ASP A 7 -2.54 27.90 12.80
CA ASP A 7 -3.97 28.13 12.55
C ASP A 7 -4.83 26.93 13.02
N ALA A 8 -4.41 25.70 12.70
CA ALA A 8 -5.12 24.50 13.10
C ALA A 8 -5.18 24.35 14.62
N VAL A 9 -4.06 24.56 15.32
CA VAL A 9 -4.03 24.49 16.79
C VAL A 9 -4.93 25.56 17.42
N ALA A 10 -4.90 26.79 16.90
CA ALA A 10 -5.73 27.88 17.41
C ALA A 10 -7.24 27.62 17.24
N LYS A 11 -7.64 26.96 16.15
CA LYS A 11 -9.06 26.70 15.81
C LYS A 11 -9.60 25.38 16.37
N PHE A 12 -8.79 24.32 16.37
CA PHE A 12 -9.22 22.95 16.63
C PHE A 12 -8.58 22.33 17.88
N GLY A 13 -7.62 23.02 18.51
CA GLY A 13 -6.88 22.49 19.66
C GLY A 13 -5.78 21.51 19.27
N ALA A 14 -5.30 20.74 20.25
CA ALA A 14 -4.10 19.93 20.10
C ALA A 14 -4.30 18.56 19.41
N GLY A 15 -5.54 18.08 19.28
CA GLY A 15 -5.82 16.76 18.71
C GLY A 15 -7.29 16.57 18.37
N SER A 16 -7.61 15.47 17.68
CA SER A 16 -8.96 15.16 17.22
C SER A 16 -9.94 14.77 18.35
N GLY A 17 -9.41 14.28 19.48
CA GLY A 17 -10.22 13.86 20.64
C GLY A 17 -11.00 12.56 20.46
N GLY A 18 -10.81 11.84 19.34
CA GLY A 18 -11.54 10.61 19.06
C GLY A 18 -11.01 9.84 17.85
N SER A 19 -11.59 8.67 17.59
CA SER A 19 -11.33 7.89 16.38
C SER A 19 -12.13 8.43 15.19
N ARG A 20 -11.82 8.00 13.97
CA ARG A 20 -12.57 8.41 12.77
C ARG A 20 -14.07 8.16 12.90
N ASN A 21 -14.46 7.06 13.55
CA ASN A 21 -15.85 6.67 13.77
C ASN A 21 -16.53 7.45 14.91
N ILE A 22 -15.78 7.91 15.91
CA ILE A 22 -16.33 8.54 17.12
C ILE A 22 -15.67 9.91 17.32
N GLY A 23 -16.27 10.94 16.73
CA GLY A 23 -15.93 12.35 16.96
C GLY A 23 -14.55 12.81 16.47
N GLY A 24 -13.71 11.92 15.92
CA GLY A 24 -12.34 12.24 15.53
C GLY A 24 -12.14 12.66 14.08
N THR A 25 -13.15 12.52 13.21
CA THR A 25 -13.08 13.05 11.85
C THR A 25 -13.41 14.53 11.85
N ASN A 26 -12.49 15.36 11.36
CA ASN A 26 -12.73 16.79 11.14
C ASN A 26 -12.41 17.19 9.70
N HIS A 27 -12.76 18.43 9.35
CA HIS A 27 -12.60 18.96 7.99
C HIS A 27 -11.18 18.84 7.43
N ARG A 28 -10.14 19.02 8.27
CA ARG A 28 -8.74 18.93 7.83
C ARG A 28 -8.31 17.52 7.41
N HIS A 29 -8.93 16.49 8.00
CA HIS A 29 -8.68 15.11 7.56
C HIS A 29 -9.25 14.89 6.15
N VAL A 30 -10.48 15.35 5.92
CA VAL A 30 -11.17 15.19 4.64
C VAL A 30 -10.44 15.97 3.54
N GLU A 31 -10.07 17.23 3.78
CA GLU A 31 -9.30 18.03 2.81
C GLU A 31 -7.95 17.37 2.45
N LEU A 32 -7.28 16.75 3.44
CA LEU A 32 -6.02 16.06 3.20
C LEU A 32 -6.23 14.76 2.42
N GLU A 33 -7.30 14.00 2.69
CA GLU A 33 -7.67 12.82 1.91
C GLU A 33 -7.99 13.18 0.46
N GLU A 34 -8.79 14.23 0.24
CA GLU A 34 -9.12 14.73 -1.11
C GLU A 34 -7.86 15.21 -1.84
N GLY A 35 -6.99 15.97 -1.17
CA GLY A 35 -5.74 16.45 -1.77
C GLY A 35 -4.75 15.34 -2.12
N LEU A 36 -4.68 14.28 -1.30
CA LEU A 36 -3.87 13.10 -1.60
C LEU A 36 -4.45 12.29 -2.77
N ALA A 37 -5.78 12.13 -2.81
CA ALA A 37 -6.47 11.46 -3.90
C ALA A 37 -6.21 12.18 -5.24
N ASP A 38 -6.36 13.51 -5.26
CA ASP A 38 -6.08 14.35 -6.43
C ASP A 38 -4.61 14.25 -6.88
N TRP A 39 -3.66 14.36 -5.94
CA TRP A 39 -2.24 14.26 -6.25
C TRP A 39 -1.89 12.90 -6.89
N HIS A 40 -2.43 11.80 -6.37
CA HIS A 40 -2.18 10.48 -6.92
C HIS A 40 -3.09 10.11 -8.12
N GLY A 41 -4.00 10.99 -8.53
CA GLY A 41 -4.97 10.72 -9.59
C GLY A 41 -5.86 9.51 -9.27
N LYS A 42 -6.29 9.38 -8.02
CA LYS A 42 -7.17 8.29 -7.54
C LYS A 42 -8.52 8.84 -7.09
N ASP A 43 -9.54 7.99 -7.11
CA ASP A 43 -10.90 8.38 -6.71
C ASP A 43 -11.02 8.75 -5.23
N SER A 44 -10.16 8.18 -4.38
CA SER A 44 -10.15 8.43 -2.94
C SER A 44 -8.79 8.13 -2.31
N ALA A 45 -8.57 8.65 -1.10
CA ALA A 45 -7.46 8.30 -0.23
C ALA A 45 -7.94 8.10 1.20
N LEU A 46 -7.17 7.38 2.00
CA LEU A 46 -7.48 7.10 3.40
C LEU A 46 -6.26 7.37 4.28
N LEU A 47 -6.44 8.20 5.30
CA LEU A 47 -5.36 8.54 6.24
C LEU A 47 -5.17 7.48 7.33
N PHE A 48 -3.90 7.20 7.59
CA PHE A 48 -3.42 6.45 8.75
C PHE A 48 -2.45 7.31 9.56
N THR A 49 -2.15 6.89 10.78
CA THR A 49 -1.25 7.63 11.68
C THR A 49 0.22 7.59 11.24
N SER A 50 0.60 6.61 10.42
CA SER A 50 1.93 6.46 9.84
C SER A 50 1.89 5.62 8.56
N GLY A 51 2.95 5.70 7.74
CA GLY A 51 3.14 4.81 6.59
C GLY A 51 3.23 3.33 6.99
N TYR A 52 3.79 3.04 8.17
CA TYR A 52 3.85 1.67 8.68
C TYR A 52 2.43 1.10 8.89
N THR A 53 1.57 1.82 9.61
CA THR A 53 0.18 1.40 9.87
C THR A 53 -0.68 1.39 8.61
N ALA A 54 -0.36 2.22 7.62
CA ALA A 54 -1.03 2.21 6.32
C ALA A 54 -0.74 0.89 5.58
N ASN A 55 0.54 0.52 5.46
CA ASN A 55 0.94 -0.73 4.83
C ASN A 55 0.40 -1.95 5.58
N ASP A 56 0.62 -2.01 6.90
CA ASP A 56 0.18 -3.13 7.74
C ASP A 56 -1.36 -3.31 7.66
N GLY A 57 -2.11 -2.23 7.89
CA GLY A 57 -3.57 -2.27 7.86
C GLY A 57 -4.15 -2.57 6.48
N ALA A 58 -3.64 -1.94 5.43
CA ALA A 58 -4.14 -2.15 4.07
C ALA A 58 -3.84 -3.57 3.59
N LEU A 59 -2.61 -4.07 3.76
CA LEU A 59 -2.22 -5.40 3.27
C LEU A 59 -2.86 -6.53 4.08
N THR A 60 -3.07 -6.34 5.39
CA THR A 60 -3.84 -7.31 6.20
C THR A 60 -5.22 -7.57 5.58
N VAL A 61 -5.90 -6.51 5.12
CA VAL A 61 -7.25 -6.61 4.54
C VAL A 61 -7.20 -6.99 3.06
N LEU A 62 -6.44 -6.28 2.24
CA LEU A 62 -6.44 -6.47 0.79
C LEU A 62 -5.91 -7.84 0.37
N ALA A 63 -4.88 -8.35 1.05
CA ALA A 63 -4.36 -9.69 0.77
C ALA A 63 -5.18 -10.79 1.47
N GLY A 64 -5.79 -10.50 2.62
CA GLY A 64 -6.48 -11.51 3.45
C GLY A 64 -7.97 -11.68 3.16
N THR A 65 -8.63 -10.68 2.56
CA THR A 65 -10.10 -10.71 2.36
C THR A 65 -10.54 -11.60 1.19
N PRO A 66 -9.92 -11.53 0.00
CA PRO A 66 -10.28 -12.45 -1.08
C PRO A 66 -9.70 -13.83 -0.78
N ASP A 67 -10.57 -14.84 -0.82
CA ASP A 67 -10.17 -16.23 -0.57
C ASP A 67 -9.03 -16.65 -1.50
N ASN A 68 -8.01 -17.29 -0.91
CA ASN A 68 -6.86 -17.86 -1.62
C ASN A 68 -6.04 -16.86 -2.46
N THR A 69 -6.00 -15.58 -2.08
CA THR A 69 -5.10 -14.61 -2.72
C THR A 69 -3.64 -15.08 -2.65
N VAL A 70 -2.96 -15.05 -3.79
CA VAL A 70 -1.52 -15.29 -3.90
C VAL A 70 -0.81 -13.95 -4.04
N VAL A 71 0.04 -13.65 -3.05
CA VAL A 71 0.82 -12.42 -3.00
C VAL A 71 2.23 -12.66 -3.53
N PHE A 72 2.69 -11.79 -4.42
CA PHE A 72 4.05 -11.73 -4.94
C PHE A 72 4.73 -10.52 -4.29
N SER A 73 5.53 -10.77 -3.25
CA SER A 73 6.26 -9.71 -2.55
C SER A 73 7.69 -9.66 -3.06
N GLU A 74 8.17 -8.47 -3.32
CA GLU A 74 9.60 -8.23 -3.53
C GLU A 74 10.38 -8.54 -2.23
N GLU A 75 11.63 -9.02 -2.35
CA GLU A 75 12.42 -9.55 -1.23
C GLU A 75 12.97 -8.50 -0.24
N LEU A 76 13.14 -7.26 -0.68
CA LEU A 76 13.62 -6.11 0.09
C LEU A 76 12.52 -5.15 0.54
N ASN A 77 11.25 -5.49 0.31
CA ASN A 77 10.10 -4.73 0.78
C ASN A 77 10.21 -4.38 2.27
N HIS A 78 9.79 -3.16 2.61
CA HIS A 78 9.85 -2.60 3.95
C HIS A 78 9.17 -3.49 5.00
N ALA A 79 9.68 -3.48 6.23
CA ALA A 79 9.18 -4.31 7.32
C ALA A 79 7.67 -4.20 7.54
N SER A 80 7.08 -3.01 7.37
CA SER A 80 5.63 -2.80 7.47
C SER A 80 4.82 -3.60 6.46
N ILE A 81 5.35 -3.76 5.23
CA ILE A 81 4.73 -4.57 4.18
C ILE A 81 4.80 -6.04 4.59
N ILE A 82 5.98 -6.50 5.02
CA ILE A 82 6.19 -7.88 5.46
C ILE A 82 5.23 -8.24 6.61
N ASP A 83 5.07 -7.34 7.58
CA ASP A 83 4.21 -7.55 8.74
C ASP A 83 2.73 -7.57 8.35
N GLY A 84 2.26 -6.63 7.52
CA GLY A 84 0.89 -6.67 6.97
C GLY A 84 0.59 -7.95 6.20
N LEU A 85 1.55 -8.41 5.38
CA LEU A 85 1.45 -9.67 4.67
C LEU A 85 1.51 -10.90 5.59
N ARG A 86 2.13 -10.82 6.77
CA ARG A 86 2.05 -11.87 7.80
C ARG A 86 0.68 -11.89 8.46
N HIS A 87 0.17 -10.72 8.84
CA HIS A 87 -1.14 -10.59 9.49
C HIS A 87 -2.29 -10.99 8.57
N SER A 88 -2.17 -10.78 7.25
CA SER A 88 -3.18 -11.18 6.27
C SER A 88 -3.45 -12.70 6.20
N GLY A 89 -2.48 -13.54 6.58
CA GLY A 89 -2.56 -15.00 6.38
C GLY A 89 -2.52 -15.48 4.92
N ALA A 90 -2.37 -14.57 3.94
CA ALA A 90 -2.34 -14.90 2.53
C ALA A 90 -1.14 -15.79 2.14
N THR A 91 -1.29 -16.55 1.05
CA THR A 91 -0.18 -17.30 0.47
C THR A 91 0.79 -16.33 -0.16
N LYS A 92 2.10 -16.49 0.11
CA LYS A 92 3.14 -15.57 -0.34
C LYS A 92 4.18 -16.29 -1.18
N ARG A 93 4.56 -15.67 -2.29
CA ARG A 93 5.73 -16.03 -3.10
C ARG A 93 6.65 -14.81 -3.13
N ILE A 94 7.92 -14.99 -2.80
CA ILE A 94 8.89 -13.90 -2.77
C ILE A 94 9.65 -13.90 -4.11
N PHE A 95 9.64 -12.78 -4.83
CA PHE A 95 10.45 -12.62 -6.02
C PHE A 95 11.74 -11.85 -5.70
N ARG A 96 12.76 -12.05 -6.52
CA ARG A 96 14.11 -11.49 -6.28
C ARG A 96 14.11 -10.01 -6.60
N HIS A 97 15.03 -9.27 -6.00
CA HIS A 97 15.08 -7.83 -6.09
C HIS A 97 15.14 -7.32 -7.52
N ASN A 98 14.10 -6.56 -7.90
CA ASN A 98 13.90 -6.03 -9.25
C ASN A 98 13.96 -7.09 -10.39
N ASP A 99 13.79 -8.37 -10.06
CA ASP A 99 13.85 -9.48 -11.01
C ASP A 99 12.47 -9.75 -11.62
N VAL A 100 12.14 -8.99 -12.65
CA VAL A 100 10.89 -9.08 -13.43
C VAL A 100 10.70 -10.48 -14.03
N GLU A 101 11.79 -11.14 -14.42
CA GLU A 101 11.75 -12.48 -15.00
C GLU A 101 11.35 -13.53 -13.95
N HIS A 102 11.90 -13.44 -12.73
CA HIS A 102 11.48 -14.29 -11.62
C HIS A 102 10.03 -14.05 -11.25
N LEU A 103 9.58 -12.80 -11.21
CA LEU A 103 8.17 -12.46 -10.99
C LEU A 103 7.27 -13.10 -12.06
N ALA A 104 7.64 -13.00 -13.35
CA ALA A 104 6.89 -13.60 -14.45
C ALA A 104 6.79 -15.13 -14.32
N GLN A 105 7.87 -15.80 -13.92
CA GLN A 105 7.88 -17.24 -13.66
C GLN A 105 6.92 -17.61 -12.53
N LEU A 106 6.97 -16.90 -11.40
CA LEU A 106 6.09 -17.15 -10.27
C LEU A 106 4.62 -16.93 -10.61
N LEU A 107 4.31 -15.91 -11.42
CA LEU A 107 2.97 -15.61 -11.93
C LEU A 107 2.47 -16.72 -12.86
N ALA A 108 3.30 -17.18 -13.79
CA ALA A 108 2.96 -18.26 -14.73
C ALA A 108 2.74 -19.61 -14.04
N ASP A 109 3.45 -19.86 -12.95
CA ASP A 109 3.32 -21.06 -12.12
C ASP A 109 2.12 -21.01 -11.14
N THR A 110 1.34 -19.93 -11.16
CA THR A 110 0.18 -19.74 -10.29
C THR A 110 -1.12 -19.96 -11.08
N ASP A 111 -2.09 -20.61 -10.45
CA ASP A 111 -3.41 -20.83 -11.06
C ASP A 111 -4.01 -19.49 -11.57
N PRO A 112 -4.38 -19.40 -12.87
CA PRO A 112 -4.89 -18.18 -13.45
C PRO A 112 -6.19 -17.69 -12.78
N GLU A 113 -6.99 -18.57 -12.18
CA GLU A 113 -8.27 -18.22 -11.54
C GLU A 113 -8.10 -17.62 -10.14
N LEU A 114 -6.92 -17.77 -9.52
CA LEU A 114 -6.67 -17.22 -8.19
C LEU A 114 -6.46 -15.69 -8.25
N PRO A 115 -6.96 -14.93 -7.25
CA PRO A 115 -6.61 -13.53 -7.08
C PRO A 115 -5.11 -13.37 -6.86
N LYS A 116 -4.50 -12.41 -7.56
CA LYS A 116 -3.05 -12.15 -7.51
C LYS A 116 -2.80 -10.72 -7.07
N LEU A 117 -1.87 -10.54 -6.13
CA LEU A 117 -1.45 -9.23 -5.65
C LEU A 117 0.07 -9.11 -5.73
N ILE A 118 0.57 -8.16 -6.52
CA ILE A 118 2.01 -7.86 -6.62
C ILE A 118 2.30 -6.68 -5.69
N VAL A 119 3.30 -6.81 -4.82
CA VAL A 119 3.65 -5.81 -3.80
C VAL A 119 5.12 -5.43 -3.95
N MET A 120 5.38 -4.15 -4.20
CA MET A 120 6.73 -3.60 -4.35
C MET A 120 6.82 -2.16 -3.82
N GLU A 121 8.04 -1.65 -3.68
CA GLU A 121 8.29 -0.22 -3.46
C GLU A 121 8.71 0.46 -4.77
N SER A 122 8.46 1.77 -4.90
CA SER A 122 8.95 2.55 -6.05
C SER A 122 10.45 2.82 -5.95
N ILE A 123 10.94 3.14 -4.76
CA ILE A 123 12.34 3.42 -4.44
C ILE A 123 12.68 2.71 -3.13
N TYR A 124 13.71 1.86 -3.15
CA TYR A 124 14.13 1.11 -1.97
C TYR A 124 15.03 1.95 -1.07
N SER A 125 14.56 2.27 0.13
CA SER A 125 15.19 3.27 1.02
C SER A 125 16.67 3.03 1.35
N MET A 126 17.13 1.78 1.39
CA MET A 126 18.50 1.44 1.80
C MET A 126 19.51 1.53 0.66
N SER A 127 19.12 1.16 -0.57
CA SER A 127 20.00 1.18 -1.73
C SER A 127 19.78 2.39 -2.64
N GLY A 128 18.57 2.96 -2.63
CA GLY A 128 18.11 3.99 -3.56
C GLY A 128 17.72 3.43 -4.93
N ASP A 129 17.66 2.10 -5.08
CA ASP A 129 17.27 1.46 -6.34
C ASP A 129 15.82 1.78 -6.69
N VAL A 130 15.54 1.90 -7.99
CA VAL A 130 14.21 2.20 -8.52
C VAL A 130 13.61 0.92 -9.10
N ALA A 131 12.37 0.62 -8.75
CA ALA A 131 11.68 -0.56 -9.28
C ALA A 131 11.34 -0.41 -10.78
N PRO A 132 11.38 -1.50 -11.57
CA PRO A 132 10.92 -1.53 -12.96
C PRO A 132 9.37 -1.50 -13.02
N LEU A 133 8.78 -0.36 -12.64
CA LEU A 133 7.33 -0.23 -12.42
C LEU A 133 6.52 -0.45 -13.70
N ALA A 134 7.03 -0.04 -14.86
CA ALA A 134 6.34 -0.22 -16.14
C ALA A 134 6.26 -1.70 -16.51
N GLU A 135 7.37 -2.43 -16.39
CA GLU A 135 7.43 -3.85 -16.70
C GLU A 135 6.59 -4.67 -15.71
N ILE A 136 6.57 -4.29 -14.43
CA ILE A 136 5.71 -4.95 -13.45
C ILE A 136 4.22 -4.65 -13.73
N ALA A 137 3.87 -3.43 -14.13
CA ALA A 137 2.50 -3.09 -14.53
C ALA A 137 2.04 -3.90 -15.75
N ASP A 138 2.91 -4.06 -16.77
CA ASP A 138 2.64 -4.90 -17.95
C ASP A 138 2.40 -6.37 -17.55
N LEU A 139 3.19 -6.90 -16.61
CA LEU A 139 2.96 -8.25 -16.07
C LEU A 139 1.65 -8.33 -15.28
N ALA A 140 1.34 -7.31 -14.47
CA ALA A 140 0.12 -7.28 -13.69
C ALA A 140 -1.11 -7.33 -14.61
N GLU A 141 -1.13 -6.54 -15.68
CA GLU A 141 -2.20 -6.58 -16.68
C GLU A 141 -2.27 -7.93 -17.39
N ARG A 142 -1.13 -8.47 -17.83
CA ARG A 142 -1.05 -9.75 -18.54
C ARG A 142 -1.57 -10.94 -17.72
N PHE A 143 -1.30 -10.96 -16.42
CA PHE A 143 -1.64 -12.07 -15.53
C PHE A 143 -2.89 -11.82 -14.66
N GLY A 144 -3.57 -10.68 -14.86
CA GLY A 144 -4.76 -10.31 -14.08
C GLY A 144 -4.46 -10.10 -12.60
N ALA A 145 -3.32 -9.48 -12.28
CA ALA A 145 -2.91 -9.17 -10.92
C ALA A 145 -3.16 -7.70 -10.57
N THR A 146 -3.48 -7.44 -9.31
CA THR A 146 -3.53 -6.09 -8.74
C THR A 146 -2.13 -5.71 -8.27
N THR A 147 -1.74 -4.44 -8.39
CA THR A 147 -0.48 -3.91 -7.85
C THR A 147 -0.72 -3.11 -6.58
N PHE A 148 0.13 -3.32 -5.57
CA PHE A 148 0.29 -2.46 -4.40
C PHE A 148 1.67 -1.83 -4.45
N LEU A 149 1.71 -0.50 -4.44
CA LEU A 149 2.91 0.34 -4.54
C LEU A 149 2.94 1.38 -3.42
#